data_AF-A0A410WWJ5-F1
#
_entry.id   AF-A0A410WWJ5-F1
#
_cell.length_a   1.000
_cell.length_b   1.000
_cell.length_c   1.000
_cell.angle_alpha   90.00
_cell.angle_beta   90.00
_cell.angle_gamma   90.00
#
_symmetry.space_group_name_H-M   'P 1'
#
loop_
_entity.id
_entity.type
_entity.pdbx_description
1 polymer ?
#
loop_
_entity_poly.entity_id
_entity_poly.type
_entity_poly.pdbx_seq_one_letter_code
_entity_poly.pdbx_strand_id
1 'polypeptide(L)'
;MNVDLSHFTVANIWSIFGLIMDLVGVIFLGFAFFSKSFDDLRKESGTFFNYNPSLFLNLLDQKASGVAGTVALSLGFLQQFIVNIPISTSIPSLVLVAVLLFFNILIVVGLLVCKKYYVLYQLAKIALFWDKGKFQDDVQVKGRAFQEMIIIGKVKMQEIQRR
;
A
#
# COMPACT_ATOMS: atom_id res chain seq x y z
N MET A 1 -2.97 -15.44 51.07
CA MET A 1 -3.26 -15.35 49.62
C MET A 1 -2.09 -14.58 49.03
N ASN A 2 -1.06 -15.28 48.55
CA ASN A 2 0.08 -14.61 47.91
C ASN A 2 -0.42 -14.10 46.56
N VAL A 3 -0.57 -12.78 46.45
CA VAL A 3 -0.82 -12.14 45.16
C VAL A 3 0.47 -12.32 44.37
N ASP A 4 0.44 -13.14 43.32
CA ASP A 4 1.60 -13.36 42.45
C ASP A 4 2.00 -12.05 41.76
N LEU A 5 2.93 -11.32 42.39
CA LEU A 5 3.49 -10.07 41.84
C LEU A 5 4.09 -10.25 40.44
N SER A 6 4.54 -11.46 40.10
CA SER A 6 5.07 -11.82 38.78
C SER A 6 4.00 -11.72 37.69
N HIS A 7 2.77 -12.18 37.96
CA HIS A 7 1.65 -12.13 37.04
C HIS A 7 1.21 -10.69 36.75
N PHE A 8 1.13 -9.86 37.79
CA PHE A 8 0.78 -8.45 37.65
C PHE A 8 1.81 -7.68 36.80
N THR A 9 3.10 -7.98 36.99
CA THR A 9 4.18 -7.31 36.25
C THR A 9 4.16 -7.68 34.77
N VAL A 10 3.94 -8.97 34.44
CA VAL A 10 3.88 -9.46 33.05
C VAL A 10 2.69 -8.89 32.29
N ALA A 11 1.50 -8.89 32.91
CA ALA A 11 0.28 -8.36 32.32
C ALA A 11 0.42 -6.87 31.96
N ASN A 12 0.99 -6.07 32.88
CA ASN A 12 1.22 -4.64 32.65
C ASN A 12 2.21 -4.38 31.51
N ILE A 13 3.30 -5.14 31.44
CA ILE A 13 4.29 -5.02 30.36
C ILE A 13 3.64 -5.28 29.00
N TRP A 14 2.90 -6.37 28.89
CA TRP A 14 2.25 -6.74 27.64
C TRP A 14 1.19 -5.70 27.22
N SER A 15 0.44 -5.17 28.18
CA SER A 15 -0.52 -4.07 27.94
C SER A 15 0.18 -2.80 27.40
N ILE A 16 1.33 -2.43 27.96
CA ILE A 16 2.14 -1.29 27.49
C ILE A 16 2.59 -1.50 26.04
N PHE A 17 3.05 -2.70 25.67
CA PHE A 17 3.43 -2.98 24.29
C PHE A 17 2.23 -2.91 23.33
N GLY A 18 1.07 -3.40 23.75
CA GLY A 18 -0.17 -3.24 22.98
C GLY A 18 -0.51 -1.76 22.76
N LEU A 19 -0.41 -0.93 23.80
CA LEU A 19 -0.61 0.53 23.70
C LEU A 19 0.40 1.21 22.76
N ILE A 20 1.66 0.78 22.76
CA ILE A 20 2.67 1.30 21.82
C ILE A 20 2.29 0.96 20.39
N MET A 21 1.84 -0.28 20.12
CA MET A 21 1.38 -0.70 18.80
C MET A 21 0.15 0.08 18.35
N ASP A 22 -0.78 0.37 19.26
CA ASP A 22 -1.93 1.21 18.96
C ASP A 22 -1.51 2.63 18.59
N LEU A 23 -0.58 3.22 19.34
CA LEU A 23 -0.04 4.55 19.03
C LEU A 23 0.61 4.57 17.64
N VAL A 24 1.44 3.57 17.33
CA VAL A 24 2.03 3.42 16.00
C VAL A 24 0.94 3.32 14.93
N GLY A 25 -0.09 2.50 15.16
CA GLY A 25 -1.19 2.34 14.21
C GLY A 25 -1.99 3.63 13.97
N VAL A 26 -2.28 4.40 15.03
CA VAL A 26 -2.91 5.73 14.92
C VAL A 26 -2.03 6.69 14.13
N ILE A 27 -0.71 6.67 14.33
CA ILE A 27 0.22 7.52 13.56
C ILE A 27 0.16 7.18 12.08
N PHE A 28 0.18 5.90 11.70
CA PHE A 28 0.07 5.48 10.29
C PHE A 28 -1.26 5.88 9.65
N LEU A 29 -2.38 5.74 10.38
CA LEU A 29 -3.68 6.22 9.92
C LEU A 29 -3.71 7.75 9.80
N GLY A 30 -3.11 8.46 10.77
CA GLY A 30 -2.95 9.90 10.73
C GLY A 30 -2.20 10.34 9.48
N PHE A 31 -1.09 9.68 9.15
CA PHE A 31 -0.38 9.95 7.90
C PHE A 31 -1.20 9.62 6.66
N ALA A 32 -2.03 8.56 6.68
CA ALA A 32 -2.88 8.21 5.56
C ALA A 32 -3.89 9.33 5.20
N PHE A 33 -4.42 10.05 6.20
CA PHE A 33 -5.44 11.09 5.96
C PHE A 33 -4.91 12.52 5.97
N PHE A 34 -3.93 12.83 6.82
CA PHE A 34 -3.52 14.20 7.13
C PHE A 34 -2.13 14.57 6.59
N SER A 35 -1.38 13.63 6.02
CA SER A 35 -0.02 13.93 5.53
C SER A 35 -0.01 14.71 4.20
N LYS A 36 -1.15 14.93 3.56
CA LYS A 36 -1.21 15.57 2.24
C LYS A 36 -0.96 17.08 2.35
N SER A 37 -0.02 17.57 1.55
CA SER A 37 0.24 19.00 1.42
C SER A 37 -0.84 19.69 0.58
N PHE A 38 -0.99 21.01 0.75
CA PHE A 38 -1.92 21.79 -0.06
C PHE A 38 -1.59 21.71 -1.56
N ASP A 39 -0.31 21.65 -1.91
CA ASP A 39 0.15 21.51 -3.30
C ASP A 39 -0.26 20.17 -3.91
N ASP A 40 -0.21 19.09 -3.13
CA ASP A 40 -0.66 17.77 -3.58
C ASP A 40 -2.17 17.75 -3.79
N LEU A 41 -2.94 18.32 -2.87
CA LEU A 41 -4.40 18.46 -3.00
C LEU A 41 -4.77 19.28 -4.24
N ARG A 42 -4.01 20.33 -4.55
CA ARG A 42 -4.21 21.13 -5.76
C ARG A 42 -3.94 20.32 -7.03
N LYS A 43 -2.86 19.53 -7.06
CA LYS A 43 -2.53 18.63 -8.20
C LYS A 43 -3.58 17.52 -8.37
N GLU A 44 -4.11 17.00 -7.27
CA GLU A 44 -5.21 16.01 -7.26
C GLU A 44 -6.51 16.57 -7.82
N SER A 45 -6.81 17.83 -7.53
CA SER A 45 -8.04 18.51 -7.96
C SER A 45 -8.01 19.00 -9.41
N GLY A 46 -6.86 18.87 -10.09
CA GLY A 46 -6.73 19.26 -11.49
C GLY A 46 -7.60 18.41 -12.42
N THR A 47 -8.13 19.02 -13.48
CA THR A 47 -8.91 18.31 -14.51
C THR A 47 -7.95 17.72 -15.54
N PHE A 48 -7.87 16.38 -15.60
CA PHE A 48 -7.07 15.67 -16.59
C PHE A 48 -7.99 14.90 -17.53
N PHE A 49 -7.74 14.96 -18.83
CA PHE A 49 -8.37 14.04 -19.78
C PHE A 49 -7.75 12.65 -19.56
N ASN A 50 -8.58 11.67 -19.20
CA ASN A 50 -8.28 10.26 -18.89
C ASN A 50 -7.70 9.93 -17.50
N TYR A 51 -6.53 10.42 -17.13
CA TYR A 51 -5.83 9.92 -15.92
C TYR A 51 -5.01 11.01 -15.21
N ASN A 52 -5.15 11.08 -13.88
CA ASN A 52 -4.34 11.94 -13.02
C ASN A 52 -3.30 11.08 -12.27
N PRO A 53 -2.03 11.04 -12.73
CA PRO A 53 -0.98 10.24 -12.09
C PRO A 53 -0.73 10.63 -10.63
N SER A 54 -0.84 11.91 -10.29
CA SER A 54 -0.62 12.40 -8.94
C SER A 54 -1.70 11.89 -7.98
N LEU A 55 -2.97 11.93 -8.39
CA LEU A 55 -4.08 11.39 -7.61
C LEU A 55 -3.90 9.90 -7.33
N PHE A 56 -3.51 9.13 -8.34
CA PHE A 56 -3.34 7.70 -8.18
C PHE A 56 -2.20 7.33 -7.22
N LEU A 57 -1.03 7.97 -7.34
CA LEU A 57 0.09 7.74 -6.42
C LEU A 57 -0.27 8.06 -4.98
N ASN A 58 -0.98 9.15 -4.77
CA ASN A 58 -1.39 9.57 -3.44
C ASN A 58 -2.46 8.64 -2.84
N LEU A 59 -3.39 8.14 -3.66
CA LEU A 59 -4.34 7.11 -3.22
C LEU A 59 -3.66 5.78 -2.88
N LEU A 60 -2.61 5.40 -3.61
CA LEU A 60 -1.82 4.22 -3.29
C LEU A 60 -1.07 4.37 -1.96
N ASP A 61 -0.41 5.50 -1.72
CA ASP A 61 0.31 5.73 -0.45
C ASP A 61 -0.67 5.82 0.74
N GLN A 62 -1.81 6.48 0.54
CA GLN A 62 -2.89 6.54 1.53
C GLN A 62 -3.42 5.13 1.84
N LYS A 63 -3.67 4.30 0.82
CA LYS A 63 -4.11 2.91 1.03
C LYS A 63 -3.06 2.09 1.75
N ALA A 64 -1.79 2.19 1.37
CA ALA A 64 -0.70 1.44 2.00
C ALA A 64 -0.52 1.84 3.48
N SER A 65 -0.55 3.15 3.76
CA SER A 65 -0.48 3.67 5.13
C SER A 65 -1.70 3.30 5.96
N GLY A 66 -2.91 3.34 5.36
CA GLY A 66 -4.14 2.91 6.01
C GLY A 66 -4.14 1.42 6.37
N VAL A 67 -3.70 0.55 5.44
CA VAL A 67 -3.56 -0.89 5.73
C VAL A 67 -2.53 -1.13 6.82
N ALA A 68 -1.36 -0.50 6.75
CA ALA A 68 -0.33 -0.65 7.78
C ALA A 68 -0.82 -0.20 9.17
N GLY A 69 -1.52 0.93 9.25
CA GLY A 69 -2.11 1.43 10.49
C GLY A 69 -3.18 0.51 11.06
N THR A 70 -4.09 0.01 10.22
CA THR A 70 -5.14 -0.93 10.64
C THR A 70 -4.54 -2.24 11.17
N VAL A 71 -3.50 -2.77 10.52
CA VAL A 71 -2.81 -4.00 10.98
C VAL A 71 -2.12 -3.75 12.32
N ALA A 72 -1.41 -2.63 12.47
CA ALA A 72 -0.75 -2.29 13.74
C ALA A 72 -1.75 -2.17 14.89
N LEU A 73 -2.89 -1.48 14.69
CA LEU A 73 -3.97 -1.39 15.67
C LEU A 73 -4.58 -2.76 16.01
N SER A 74 -4.86 -3.56 14.99
CA SER A 74 -5.42 -4.90 15.19
C SER A 74 -4.52 -5.76 16.07
N LEU A 75 -3.20 -5.65 15.88
CA LEU A 75 -2.21 -6.33 16.69
C LEU A 75 -2.10 -5.75 18.11
N GLY A 76 -2.15 -4.43 18.27
CA GLY A 76 -2.15 -3.78 19.59
C GLY A 76 -3.38 -4.17 20.43
N PHE A 77 -4.58 -4.12 19.84
CA PHE A 77 -5.80 -4.62 20.48
C PHE A 77 -5.76 -6.11 20.79
N LEU A 78 -5.23 -6.94 19.87
CA LEU A 78 -5.07 -8.37 20.12
C LEU A 78 -4.10 -8.62 21.29
N GLN A 79 -3.00 -7.88 21.36
CA GLN A 79 -2.07 -7.95 22.48
C GLN A 79 -2.77 -7.58 23.79
N GLN A 80 -3.52 -6.48 23.84
CA GLN A 80 -4.29 -6.08 25.04
C GLN A 80 -5.38 -7.10 25.41
N PHE A 81 -6.02 -7.72 24.42
CA PHE A 81 -7.01 -8.76 24.66
C PHE A 81 -6.39 -10.00 25.31
N ILE A 82 -5.22 -10.45 24.83
CA ILE A 82 -4.51 -11.61 25.38
C ILE A 82 -4.13 -11.40 26.85
N VAL A 83 -3.82 -10.17 27.27
CA VAL A 83 -3.53 -9.85 28.68
C VAL A 83 -4.68 -10.18 29.62
N ASN A 84 -5.92 -10.05 29.15
CA ASN A 84 -7.11 -10.33 29.96
C ASN A 84 -7.44 -11.82 30.04
N ILE A 85 -6.74 -12.66 29.27
CA ILE A 85 -6.88 -14.12 29.35
C ILE A 85 -5.96 -14.60 30.48
N PRO A 86 -6.49 -15.30 31.51
CA PRO A 86 -5.69 -15.79 32.63
C PRO A 86 -4.79 -16.95 32.18
N ILE A 87 -3.63 -16.63 31.61
CA ILE A 87 -2.62 -17.58 31.16
C ILE A 87 -1.50 -17.61 32.21
N SER A 88 -1.40 -18.70 32.96
CA SER A 88 -0.24 -18.96 33.83
C SER A 88 0.99 -19.23 32.97
N THR A 89 1.96 -18.32 32.97
CA THR A 89 3.24 -18.51 32.26
C THR A 89 4.38 -18.69 33.26
N SER A 90 5.22 -19.71 33.04
CA SER A 90 6.44 -19.97 33.82
C SER A 90 7.67 -19.21 33.29
N ILE A 91 7.47 -18.32 32.31
CA ILE A 91 8.55 -17.64 31.60
C ILE A 91 9.04 -16.45 32.44
N PRO A 92 10.35 -16.27 32.63
CA PRO A 92 10.89 -15.08 33.29
C PRO A 92 10.43 -13.79 32.60
N SER A 93 9.95 -12.81 33.37
CA SER A 93 9.40 -11.54 32.85
C SER A 93 10.36 -10.79 31.93
N LEU A 94 11.66 -10.82 32.21
CA LEU A 94 12.68 -10.16 31.38
C LEU A 94 12.83 -10.80 30.00
N VAL A 95 12.76 -12.13 29.92
CA VAL A 95 12.79 -12.86 28.64
C VAL A 95 11.55 -12.51 27.83
N LEU A 96 10.39 -12.44 28.48
CA LEU A 96 9.14 -12.06 27.83
C LEU A 96 9.17 -10.64 27.27
N VAL A 97 9.70 -9.67 28.02
CA VAL A 97 9.90 -8.28 27.56
C VAL A 97 10.77 -8.28 26.31
N ALA A 98 11.91 -8.98 26.33
CA ALA A 98 12.85 -9.00 25.21
C ALA A 98 12.20 -9.59 23.94
N VAL A 99 11.44 -10.68 24.10
CA VAL A 99 10.71 -11.33 23.00
C VAL A 99 9.64 -10.39 22.43
N LEU A 100 8.81 -9.77 23.28
CA LEU A 100 7.78 -8.84 22.84
C LEU A 100 8.36 -7.62 22.12
N LEU A 101 9.44 -7.06 22.66
CA LEU A 101 10.12 -5.92 22.05
C LEU A 101 10.68 -6.31 20.68
N PHE A 102 11.34 -7.46 20.57
CA PHE A 102 11.85 -7.98 19.31
C PHE A 102 10.75 -8.17 18.26
N PHE A 103 9.64 -8.82 18.63
CA PHE A 103 8.51 -9.04 17.71
C PHE A 103 7.84 -7.74 17.27
N ASN A 104 7.62 -6.80 18.19
CA ASN A 104 7.02 -5.50 17.83
C ASN A 104 7.92 -4.70 16.88
N ILE A 105 9.25 -4.70 17.11
CA ILE A 105 10.20 -4.08 16.16
C ILE A 105 10.13 -4.76 14.80
N LEU A 106 10.15 -6.09 14.75
CA LEU A 106 10.04 -6.83 13.50
C LEU A 106 8.74 -6.52 12.75
N ILE A 107 7.61 -6.42 13.46
CA ILE A 107 6.32 -6.05 12.88
C ILE A 107 6.38 -4.64 12.29
N VAL A 108 6.88 -3.66 13.04
CA VAL A 108 6.97 -2.27 12.57
C VAL A 108 7.89 -2.17 11.34
N VAL A 109 9.08 -2.80 11.39
CA VAL A 109 9.99 -2.84 10.24
C VAL A 109 9.35 -3.56 9.05
N GLY A 110 8.69 -4.70 9.29
CA GLY A 110 7.96 -5.45 8.28
C GLY A 110 6.87 -4.62 7.61
N LEU A 111 6.09 -3.85 8.38
CA LEU A 111 5.07 -2.95 7.85
C LEU A 111 5.68 -1.83 6.99
N LEU A 112 6.79 -1.22 7.43
CA LEU A 112 7.51 -0.20 6.65
C LEU A 112 8.04 -0.76 5.33
N VAL A 113 8.62 -1.96 5.38
CA VAL A 113 9.15 -2.66 4.20
C VAL A 113 8.01 -3.05 3.25
N CYS A 114 6.94 -3.65 3.75
CA CYS A 114 5.75 -4.01 2.97
C CYS A 114 5.11 -2.79 2.31
N LYS A 115 5.01 -1.65 3.03
CA LYS A 115 4.55 -0.38 2.45
C LYS A 115 5.39 0.00 1.23
N LYS A 116 6.73 0.00 1.38
CA LYS A 116 7.66 0.37 0.29
C LYS A 116 7.54 -0.57 -0.92
N TYR A 117 7.51 -1.89 -0.70
CA TYR A 117 7.41 -2.86 -1.79
C TYR A 117 6.03 -2.86 -2.46
N TYR A 118 4.94 -2.62 -1.72
CA TYR A 118 3.61 -2.51 -2.28
C TYR A 118 3.51 -1.35 -3.27
N VAL A 119 4.02 -0.16 -2.90
CA VAL A 119 4.04 1.01 -3.78
C VAL A 119 4.89 0.72 -5.03
N LEU A 120 6.08 0.14 -4.86
CA LEU A 120 6.96 -0.22 -5.97
C LEU A 120 6.32 -1.24 -6.92
N TYR A 121 5.63 -2.25 -6.39
CA TYR A 121 4.95 -3.27 -7.18
C TYR A 121 3.83 -2.66 -8.04
N GLN A 122 3.03 -1.75 -7.48
CA GLN A 122 1.96 -1.10 -8.24
C GLN A 122 2.52 -0.18 -9.34
N LEU A 123 3.61 0.53 -9.05
CA LEU A 123 4.34 1.31 -10.05
C LEU A 123 4.86 0.44 -11.20
N ALA A 124 5.51 -0.68 -10.88
CA ALA A 124 6.03 -1.62 -11.88
C ALA A 124 4.90 -2.23 -12.73
N LYS A 125 3.77 -2.59 -12.11
CA LYS A 125 2.60 -3.09 -12.80
C LYS A 125 2.08 -2.08 -13.83
N ILE A 126 1.97 -0.81 -13.44
CA ILE A 126 1.52 0.25 -14.35
C ILE A 126 2.51 0.49 -15.49
N ALA A 127 3.81 0.52 -15.21
CA ALA A 127 4.83 0.64 -16.25
C ALA A 127 4.67 -0.47 -17.31
N LEU A 128 4.42 -1.70 -16.86
CA LEU A 128 4.15 -2.86 -17.72
C LEU A 128 2.85 -2.73 -18.53
N PHE A 129 1.78 -2.19 -17.95
CA PHE A 129 0.52 -1.97 -18.66
C PHE A 129 0.61 -0.82 -19.67
N TRP A 130 1.32 0.26 -19.31
CA TRP A 130 1.53 1.41 -20.17
C TRP A 130 2.33 1.06 -21.42
N ASP A 131 3.36 0.22 -21.26
CA ASP A 131 4.17 -0.27 -22.38
C ASP A 131 3.34 -1.13 -23.36
N LYS A 132 2.47 -2.00 -22.81
CA LYS A 132 1.54 -2.79 -23.63
C LYS A 132 0.48 -1.94 -24.34
N GLY A 133 -0.05 -0.90 -23.69
CA GLY A 133 -1.03 0.01 -24.28
C GLY A 133 -0.45 0.80 -25.45
N LYS A 134 0.75 1.38 -25.28
CA LYS A 134 1.48 2.04 -26.38
C LYS A 134 1.72 1.11 -27.56
N PHE A 135 2.08 -0.15 -27.29
CA PHE A 135 2.30 -1.14 -28.35
C PHE A 135 1.00 -1.44 -29.13
N GLN A 136 -0.14 -1.52 -28.45
CA GLN A 136 -1.44 -1.74 -29.10
C GLN A 136 -1.88 -0.55 -29.96
N ASP A 137 -1.69 0.68 -29.47
CA ASP A 137 -2.03 1.90 -30.22
C ASP A 137 -1.15 2.05 -31.46
N ASP A 138 0.16 1.80 -31.35
CA ASP A 138 1.09 1.88 -32.49
C ASP A 138 0.77 0.85 -33.58
N VAL A 139 0.37 -0.37 -33.19
CA VAL A 139 -0.04 -1.41 -34.13
C VAL A 139 -1.36 -1.04 -34.83
N GLN A 140 -2.33 -0.47 -34.11
CA GLN A 140 -3.58 -0.02 -34.73
C GLN A 140 -3.41 1.18 -35.67
N VAL A 141 -2.53 2.14 -35.33
CA VAL A 141 -2.27 3.30 -36.18
C VAL A 141 -1.53 2.87 -37.45
N LYS A 142 -0.49 2.02 -37.33
CA LYS A 142 0.21 1.48 -38.50
C LYS A 142 -0.69 0.60 -39.37
N GLY A 143 -1.58 -0.18 -38.76
CA GLY A 143 -2.58 -0.98 -39.48
C GLY A 143 -3.58 -0.15 -40.28
N ARG A 144 -4.05 0.97 -39.71
CA ARG A 144 -4.94 1.93 -40.41
C ARG A 144 -4.22 2.63 -41.57
N ALA A 145 -2.99 3.11 -41.36
CA ALA A 145 -2.20 3.75 -42.41
C ALA A 145 -1.96 2.80 -43.60
N PHE A 146 -1.72 1.51 -43.32
CA PHE A 146 -1.55 0.50 -44.37
C PHE A 146 -2.84 0.22 -45.15
N GLN A 147 -3.98 0.15 -44.47
CA GLN A 147 -5.30 0.00 -45.10
C GLN A 147 -5.62 1.18 -46.03
N GLU A 148 -5.39 2.41 -45.58
CA GLU A 148 -5.60 3.62 -46.38
C GLU A 148 -4.70 3.63 -47.62
N MET A 149 -3.44 3.20 -47.49
CA MET A 149 -2.50 3.13 -48.62
C MET A 149 -2.94 2.11 -49.68
N ILE A 150 -3.50 0.96 -49.28
CA ILE A 150 -4.08 -0.03 -50.21
C ILE A 150 -5.30 0.54 -50.94
N ILE A 151 -6.18 1.26 -50.24
CA ILE A 151 -7.37 1.86 -50.84
C ILE A 151 -6.97 2.90 -51.89
N ILE A 152 -6.03 3.79 -51.55
CA ILE A 152 -5.50 4.80 -52.49
C ILE A 152 -4.88 4.12 -53.72
N GLY A 153 -4.09 3.06 -53.52
CA GLY A 153 -3.49 2.29 -54.62
C GLY A 153 -4.53 1.67 -55.56
N LYS A 154 -5.60 1.09 -55.00
CA LYS A 154 -6.71 0.52 -55.80
C LYS A 154 -7.47 1.58 -56.60
N VAL A 155 -7.75 2.74 -56.00
CA VAL A 155 -8.44 3.85 -56.68
C VAL A 155 -7.59 4.35 -57.85
N LYS A 156 -6.28 4.53 -57.65
CA LYS A 156 -5.36 5.00 -58.69
C LYS A 156 -5.20 4.01 -59.86
N MET A 157 -5.20 2.71 -59.57
CA MET A 157 -5.21 1.65 -60.59
C MET A 157 -6.49 1.66 -61.43
N GLN A 158 -7.64 1.90 -60.81
CA GLN A 158 -8.91 2.00 -61.54
C GLN A 158 -8.97 3.24 -62.43
N GLU A 159 -8.38 4.37 -62.02
CA GLU A 159 -8.27 5.56 -62.89
C GLU A 159 -7.39 5.30 -64.11
N ILE A 160 -6.29 4.58 -63.96
CA ILE A 160 -5.39 4.23 -65.08
C ILE A 160 -6.11 3.32 -66.08
N GLN A 161 -6.92 2.36 -65.63
CA GLN A 161 -7.68 1.46 -66.50
C GLN A 161 -8.84 2.13 -67.26
N ARG A 162 -9.28 3.32 -66.82
CA ARG A 162 -10.33 4.10 -67.50
C ARG A 162 -9.78 5.07 -68.55
N ARG A 163 -8.46 5.20 -68.65
CA ARG A 163 -7.77 6.01 -69.68
C ARG A 163 -7.25 5.10 -70.77
#